data_AF-A0ABD2MZC6-F1
#
_entry.id   AF-A0ABD2MZC6-F1
#
_cell.length_a   1.000
_cell.length_b   1.000
_cell.length_c   1.000
_cell.angle_alpha   90.00
_cell.angle_beta   90.00
_cell.angle_gamma   90.00
#
_symmetry.space_group_name_H-M   'P 1'
#
loop_
_entity.id
_entity.type
_entity.pdbx_description
1 polymer ?
#
loop_
_entity_poly.entity_id
_entity_poly.type
_entity_poly.pdbx_seq_one_letter_code
_entity_poly.pdbx_strand_id
1 'polypeptide(L)'
;MKMMFPVLITLVCAVVLTAAEEIDKEKIVKECTDENGLKQEDFDNWMKDQDNPTEKMLCFMKCCHEKDGSLKKDGKWDIEALGINTKTMLFANDSVKAEIRDCFSKVPPVKTCADMKAAHKCVPESKLRNCTAEFNVMPEDFEKFEKEPENASEKMLCYIKCNSEVNNMINADGIVNLKLLTDFMKRNKNLKDKEKMDAEKCLGDMKPVKSCADVKPFIHCMYDLKMF
;
A
#
# COMPACT_ATOMS: atom_id res chain seq x y z
N MET A 1 50.12 50.42 18.11
CA MET A 1 49.37 49.94 19.29
C MET A 1 47.99 49.55 18.81
N LYS A 2 47.63 48.26 18.98
CA LYS A 2 46.30 47.62 18.82
C LYS A 2 45.71 47.61 17.38
N MET A 3 45.61 46.44 16.71
CA MET A 3 44.60 45.37 16.91
C MET A 3 43.19 45.90 16.59
N MET A 4 42.29 45.25 15.83
CA MET A 4 42.13 43.87 15.42
C MET A 4 41.02 43.81 14.34
N PHE A 5 41.21 42.92 13.37
CA PHE A 5 40.26 42.02 12.69
C PHE A 5 38.88 42.46 12.12
N PRO A 6 38.58 42.03 10.88
CA PRO A 6 37.27 42.17 10.22
C PRO A 6 36.28 41.14 10.77
N VAL A 7 35.09 41.57 11.16
CA VAL A 7 34.00 40.68 11.58
C VAL A 7 33.02 40.48 10.42
N LEU A 8 33.21 39.33 9.75
CA LEU A 8 32.19 38.47 9.11
C LEU A 8 31.25 39.14 8.08
N ILE A 9 31.66 39.20 6.82
CA ILE A 9 31.32 38.20 5.77
C ILE A 9 31.08 36.78 6.33
N THR A 10 29.81 36.42 6.57
CA THR A 10 29.19 35.09 6.35
C THR A 10 27.74 35.09 6.85
N LEU A 11 26.88 35.89 6.22
CA LEU A 11 25.43 35.66 6.24
C LEU A 11 24.98 35.09 4.88
N VAL A 12 25.85 34.24 4.31
CA VAL A 12 25.49 33.18 3.38
C VAL A 12 25.46 31.92 4.23
N CYS A 13 24.27 31.45 4.57
CA CYS A 13 23.92 30.04 4.58
C CYS A 13 22.51 29.92 5.15
N ALA A 14 21.58 29.87 4.20
CA ALA A 14 20.47 28.96 4.27
C ALA A 14 19.42 29.28 5.34
N VAL A 15 18.54 30.22 4.97
CA VAL A 15 17.12 29.83 4.91
C VAL A 15 17.07 28.59 4.01
N VAL A 16 17.32 27.41 4.60
CA VAL A 16 16.94 26.15 4.00
C VAL A 16 15.42 26.22 4.02
N LEU A 17 14.86 26.77 2.94
CA LEU A 17 13.59 26.35 2.41
C LEU A 17 13.71 24.84 2.27
N THR A 18 13.38 24.10 3.32
CA THR A 18 13.14 22.67 3.23
C THR A 18 11.85 22.54 2.43
N ALA A 19 11.98 22.65 1.11
CA ALA A 19 11.12 21.90 0.23
C ALA A 19 11.28 20.46 0.70
N ALA A 20 10.28 19.94 1.39
CA ALA A 20 10.14 18.51 1.54
C ALA A 20 10.02 17.99 0.09
N GLU A 21 11.12 17.50 -0.47
CA GLU A 21 11.09 16.84 -1.77
C GLU A 21 10.07 15.71 -1.64
N GLU A 22 9.06 15.72 -2.52
CA GLU A 22 8.14 14.59 -2.61
C GLU A 22 8.99 13.37 -2.96
N ILE A 23 8.99 12.39 -2.05
CA ILE A 23 9.77 11.17 -2.21
C ILE A 23 9.26 10.44 -3.46
N ASP A 24 10.11 10.39 -4.49
CA ASP A 24 9.83 9.66 -5.73
C ASP A 24 10.02 8.15 -5.49
N LYS A 25 8.92 7.48 -5.20
CA LYS A 25 8.91 6.04 -4.89
C LYS A 25 9.34 5.17 -6.07
N GLU A 26 9.01 5.57 -7.31
CA GLU A 26 9.40 4.81 -8.50
C GLU A 26 10.91 4.83 -8.68
N LYS A 27 11.51 6.01 -8.48
CA LYS A 27 12.97 6.17 -8.47
C LYS A 27 13.63 5.34 -7.38
N ILE A 28 13.12 5.37 -6.14
CA ILE A 28 13.67 4.56 -5.04
C ILE A 28 13.63 3.07 -5.35
N VAL A 29 12.48 2.57 -5.82
CA VAL A 29 12.32 1.15 -6.18
C VAL A 29 13.32 0.77 -7.26
N LYS A 30 13.49 1.60 -8.29
CA LYS A 30 14.47 1.36 -9.36
C LYS A 30 15.90 1.32 -8.83
N GLU A 31 16.31 2.33 -8.06
CA GLU A 31 17.66 2.39 -7.49
C GLU A 31 17.95 1.18 -6.60
N CYS A 32 17.02 0.79 -5.73
CA CYS A 32 17.21 -0.36 -4.85
C CYS A 32 17.19 -1.69 -5.60
N THR A 33 16.46 -1.79 -6.71
CA THR A 33 16.49 -2.97 -7.61
C THR A 33 17.89 -3.12 -8.22
N ASP A 34 18.43 -2.02 -8.75
CA ASP A 34 19.74 -1.97 -9.39
C ASP A 34 20.87 -2.25 -8.38
N GLU A 35 20.84 -1.59 -7.20
CA GLU A 35 21.84 -1.74 -6.14
C GLU A 35 21.93 -3.19 -5.60
N ASN A 36 20.81 -3.91 -5.59
CA ASN A 36 20.74 -5.28 -5.07
C ASN A 36 20.81 -6.35 -6.16
N GLY A 37 20.98 -5.95 -7.43
CA GLY A 37 21.08 -6.87 -8.57
C GLY A 37 19.87 -7.81 -8.69
N LEU A 38 18.68 -7.25 -8.46
CA LEU A 38 17.42 -7.96 -8.60
C LEU A 38 17.00 -8.05 -10.06
N LYS A 39 16.38 -9.17 -10.42
CA LYS A 39 15.78 -9.43 -11.72
C LYS A 39 14.29 -9.65 -11.58
N GLN A 40 13.56 -9.59 -12.69
CA GLN A 40 12.12 -9.89 -12.71
C GLN A 40 11.79 -11.23 -12.04
N GLU A 41 12.60 -12.27 -12.29
CA GLU A 41 12.44 -13.59 -11.68
C GLU A 41 12.51 -13.57 -10.15
N ASP A 42 13.33 -12.71 -9.55
CA ASP A 42 13.41 -12.58 -8.09
C ASP A 42 12.06 -12.07 -7.52
N PHE A 43 11.42 -11.12 -8.22
CA PHE A 43 10.09 -10.62 -7.86
C PHE A 43 9.01 -11.67 -8.12
N ASP A 44 9.05 -12.37 -9.24
CA ASP A 44 8.08 -13.42 -9.56
C ASP A 44 8.12 -14.55 -8.53
N ASN A 45 9.31 -14.90 -8.04
CA ASN A 45 9.49 -15.89 -6.99
C ASN A 45 9.01 -15.38 -5.64
N TRP A 46 9.34 -14.14 -5.29
CA TRP A 46 8.82 -13.51 -4.07
C TRP A 46 7.29 -13.45 -4.07
N MET A 47 6.68 -13.15 -5.22
CA MET A 47 5.23 -13.10 -5.39
C MET A 47 4.54 -14.47 -5.23
N LYS A 48 5.29 -15.58 -5.33
CA LYS A 48 4.80 -16.95 -5.09
C LYS A 48 5.01 -17.43 -3.66
N ASP A 49 6.07 -16.97 -3.00
CA ASP A 49 6.43 -17.33 -1.62
C ASP A 49 6.87 -16.07 -0.86
N GLN A 50 5.88 -15.31 -0.39
CA GLN A 50 6.14 -14.07 0.33
C GLN A 50 6.63 -14.34 1.76
N ASP A 51 6.40 -15.53 2.32
CA ASP A 51 6.81 -15.89 3.69
C ASP A 51 8.32 -16.05 3.84
N ASN A 52 8.98 -16.46 2.75
CA ASN A 52 10.39 -16.78 2.76
C ASN A 52 11.16 -15.87 1.80
N PRO A 53 11.22 -14.55 2.08
CA PRO A 53 11.96 -13.63 1.22
C PRO A 53 13.44 -14.03 1.19
N THR A 54 14.00 -14.03 -0.02
CA THR A 54 15.42 -14.25 -0.23
C THR A 54 16.24 -13.13 0.40
N GLU A 55 17.54 -13.36 0.61
CA GLU A 55 18.43 -12.32 1.14
C GLU A 55 18.46 -11.06 0.26
N LYS A 56 18.40 -11.22 -1.06
CA LYS A 56 18.30 -10.09 -2.00
C LYS A 56 17.03 -9.27 -1.77
N MET A 57 15.88 -9.93 -1.59
CA MET A 57 14.63 -9.21 -1.32
C MET A 57 14.65 -8.50 0.04
N LEU A 58 15.27 -9.12 1.04
CA LEU A 58 15.46 -8.47 2.34
C LEU A 58 16.36 -7.22 2.23
N CYS A 59 17.43 -7.27 1.44
CA CYS A 59 18.27 -6.10 1.21
C CYS A 59 17.56 -5.02 0.39
N PHE A 60 16.77 -5.41 -0.61
CA PHE A 60 15.93 -4.49 -1.36
C PHE A 60 14.93 -3.76 -0.45
N MET A 61 14.19 -4.49 0.40
CA MET A 61 13.27 -3.86 1.35
C MET A 61 14.00 -2.92 2.31
N LYS A 62 15.16 -3.33 2.84
CA LYS A 62 15.99 -2.46 3.68
C LYS A 62 16.36 -1.16 2.94
N CYS A 63 16.85 -1.27 1.71
CA CYS A 63 17.23 -0.13 0.87
C CYS A 63 16.05 0.83 0.64
N CYS A 64 14.88 0.29 0.28
CA CYS A 64 13.69 1.11 0.05
C CYS A 64 13.32 1.91 1.29
N HIS A 65 13.32 1.26 2.46
CA HIS A 65 13.00 1.92 3.72
C HIS A 65 14.07 2.91 4.20
N GLU A 66 15.36 2.66 3.91
CA GLU A 66 16.43 3.62 4.19
C GLU A 66 16.30 4.88 3.32
N LYS A 67 15.98 4.71 2.02
CA LYS A 67 15.86 5.82 1.07
C LYS A 67 14.56 6.61 1.21
N ASP A 68 13.45 5.97 1.57
CA ASP A 68 12.18 6.66 1.81
C ASP A 68 12.10 7.29 3.21
N GLY A 69 13.12 7.06 4.05
CA GLY A 69 13.26 7.64 5.38
C GLY A 69 12.46 6.92 6.47
N SER A 70 11.74 5.85 6.14
CA SER A 70 11.01 5.05 7.13
C SER A 70 11.90 4.16 7.99
N LEU A 71 13.13 3.88 7.55
CA LEU A 71 14.18 3.27 8.36
C LEU A 71 15.31 4.27 8.59
N LYS A 72 15.50 4.68 9.85
CA LYS A 72 16.51 5.66 10.24
C LYS A 72 17.91 5.05 10.20
N LYS A 73 18.93 5.92 10.14
CA LYS A 73 20.35 5.52 10.13
C LYS A 73 20.79 4.72 11.36
N ASP A 74 20.09 4.84 12.50
CA ASP A 74 20.36 4.05 13.70
C ASP A 74 19.67 2.67 13.67
N GLY A 75 19.01 2.34 12.55
CA GLY A 75 18.26 1.10 12.33
C GLY A 75 16.86 1.11 12.91
N LYS A 76 16.39 2.21 13.49
CA LYS A 76 15.02 2.28 14.05
C LYS A 76 14.00 2.71 13.02
N TRP A 77 12.81 2.14 13.13
CA TRP A 77 11.66 2.50 12.31
C TRP A 77 11.12 3.88 12.67
N ASP A 78 10.86 4.68 11.64
CA ASP A 78 10.01 5.87 11.73
C ASP A 78 8.56 5.47 11.42
N ILE A 79 7.78 5.28 12.49
CA ILE A 79 6.41 4.77 12.38
C ILE A 79 5.49 5.74 11.63
N GLU A 80 5.80 7.04 11.64
CA GLU A 80 5.04 8.06 10.91
C GLU A 80 5.40 8.03 9.42
N ALA A 81 6.67 7.78 9.08
CA ALA A 81 7.13 7.72 7.69
C ALA A 81 6.93 6.36 7.01
N LEU A 82 6.57 5.28 7.73
CA LEU A 82 6.28 3.93 7.20
C LEU A 82 5.21 3.87 6.09
N GLY A 83 4.56 4.98 5.76
CA GLY A 83 3.61 5.04 4.67
C GLY A 83 2.34 4.24 4.93
N ILE A 84 2.03 3.94 6.20
CA ILE A 84 0.81 3.22 6.63
C ILE A 84 -0.47 4.00 6.23
N ASN A 85 -0.34 5.30 5.95
CA ASN A 85 -1.41 6.15 5.44
C ASN A 85 -1.34 6.39 3.91
N THR A 86 -0.46 5.69 3.18
CA THR A 86 -0.28 5.86 1.74
C THR A 86 -1.33 5.11 0.93
N LYS A 87 -1.38 5.37 -0.39
CA LYS A 87 -2.34 4.76 -1.30
C LYS A 87 -2.33 3.23 -1.27
N THR A 88 -1.18 2.62 -1.03
CA THR A 88 -1.00 1.17 -0.93
C THR A 88 -1.65 0.55 0.31
N MET A 89 -1.95 1.36 1.34
CA MET A 89 -2.65 0.94 2.58
C MET A 89 -4.00 1.66 2.76
N LEU A 90 -4.54 2.27 1.69
CA LEU A 90 -5.77 3.06 1.73
C LEU A 90 -6.96 2.28 2.31
N PHE A 91 -6.98 0.98 2.07
CA PHE A 91 -8.08 0.11 2.46
C PHE A 91 -7.80 -0.67 3.76
N ALA A 92 -6.60 -0.54 4.35
CA ALA A 92 -6.40 -0.99 5.71
C ALA A 92 -7.23 -0.10 6.65
N ASN A 93 -8.09 -0.71 7.46
CA ASN A 93 -8.84 -0.01 8.50
C ASN A 93 -7.88 0.46 9.62
N ASP A 94 -8.36 1.35 10.50
CA ASP A 94 -7.53 1.92 11.56
C ASP A 94 -7.01 0.88 12.55
N SER A 95 -7.75 -0.22 12.76
CA SER A 95 -7.31 -1.33 13.62
C SER A 95 -6.11 -2.06 13.01
N VAL A 96 -6.14 -2.37 11.72
CA VAL A 96 -5.02 -3.01 11.01
C VAL A 96 -3.82 -2.07 10.98
N LYS A 97 -4.05 -0.79 10.70
CA LYS A 97 -2.98 0.21 10.76
C LYS A 97 -2.35 0.29 12.16
N ALA A 98 -3.17 0.20 13.21
CA ALA A 98 -2.69 0.17 14.58
C ALA A 98 -1.89 -1.12 14.90
N GLU A 99 -2.34 -2.28 14.45
CA GLU A 99 -1.59 -3.55 14.58
C GLU A 99 -0.22 -3.48 13.89
N ILE A 100 -0.17 -2.96 12.66
CA ILE A 100 1.08 -2.81 11.92
C ILE A 100 2.02 -1.85 12.67
N ARG A 101 1.52 -0.70 13.11
CA ARG A 101 2.32 0.26 13.91
C ARG A 101 2.84 -0.37 15.20
N ASP A 102 1.99 -1.09 15.93
CA ASP A 102 2.36 -1.78 17.16
C ASP A 102 3.43 -2.84 16.90
N CYS A 103 3.30 -3.63 15.83
CA CYS A 103 4.32 -4.60 15.46
C CYS A 103 5.66 -3.93 15.14
N PHE A 104 5.69 -2.93 14.25
CA PHE A 104 6.92 -2.23 13.89
C PHE A 104 7.59 -1.54 15.08
N SER A 105 6.82 -1.08 16.07
CA SER A 105 7.37 -0.49 17.31
C SER A 105 8.17 -1.48 18.16
N LYS A 106 7.94 -2.79 17.97
CA LYS A 106 8.62 -3.89 18.68
C LYS A 106 9.76 -4.50 17.87
N VAL A 107 9.92 -4.12 16.61
CA VAL A 107 10.99 -4.62 15.75
C VAL A 107 12.34 -4.08 16.26
N PRO A 108 13.33 -4.95 16.53
CA PRO A 108 14.67 -4.51 16.90
C PRO A 108 15.32 -3.64 15.81
N PRO A 109 16.34 -2.82 16.15
CA PRO A 109 17.03 -2.02 15.15
C PRO A 109 17.60 -2.88 14.02
N VAL A 110 17.27 -2.52 12.78
CA VAL A 110 17.70 -3.20 11.55
C VAL A 110 19.09 -2.69 11.17
N LYS A 111 20.11 -3.55 11.23
CA LYS A 111 21.49 -3.19 10.85
C LYS A 111 21.90 -3.89 9.56
N THR A 112 21.47 -5.13 9.42
CA THR A 112 21.73 -6.00 8.28
C THR A 112 20.45 -6.28 7.50
N CYS A 113 20.56 -6.80 6.28
CA CYS A 113 19.39 -7.24 5.53
C CYS A 113 18.64 -8.36 6.26
N ALA A 114 19.34 -9.28 6.93
CA ALA A 114 18.72 -10.38 7.65
C ALA A 114 17.76 -9.91 8.76
N ASP A 115 18.05 -8.75 9.38
CA ASP A 115 17.21 -8.16 10.43
C ASP A 115 15.82 -7.75 9.89
N MET A 116 15.69 -7.51 8.58
CA MET A 116 14.41 -7.21 7.94
C MET A 116 13.39 -8.34 8.05
N LYS A 117 13.81 -9.58 8.35
CA LYS A 117 12.87 -10.70 8.56
C LYS A 117 11.88 -10.43 9.68
N ALA A 118 12.30 -9.69 10.72
CA ALA A 118 11.41 -9.33 11.81
C ALA A 118 10.36 -8.29 11.37
N ALA A 119 10.80 -7.28 10.60
CA ALA A 119 9.91 -6.26 10.04
C ALA A 119 8.93 -6.83 9.01
N HIS A 120 9.38 -7.75 8.16
CA HIS A 120 8.58 -8.40 7.12
C HIS A 120 7.33 -9.08 7.72
N LYS A 121 7.47 -9.71 8.89
CA LYS A 121 6.37 -10.35 9.62
C LYS A 121 5.32 -9.37 10.17
N CYS A 122 5.61 -8.07 10.19
CA CYS A 122 4.65 -7.07 10.65
C CYS A 122 3.59 -6.72 9.62
N VAL A 123 3.74 -7.16 8.38
CA VAL A 123 2.72 -7.02 7.35
C VAL A 123 1.98 -8.36 7.24
N PRO A 124 0.74 -8.48 7.75
CA PRO A 124 0.05 -9.77 7.79
C PRO A 124 -0.22 -10.32 6.39
N GLU A 125 -0.01 -11.63 6.20
CA GLU A 125 -0.21 -12.37 4.95
C GLU A 125 -1.60 -12.16 4.31
N SER A 126 -2.64 -12.01 5.13
CA SER A 126 -4.00 -11.76 4.66
C SER A 126 -4.15 -10.43 3.90
N LYS A 127 -3.17 -9.54 3.99
CA LYS A 127 -3.02 -8.29 3.23
C LYS A 127 -2.03 -8.40 2.06
N LEU A 128 -1.30 -9.50 2.01
CA LEU A 128 -0.28 -9.85 1.02
C LEU A 128 -0.75 -10.95 0.05
N ARG A 129 -1.92 -11.58 0.30
CA ARG A 129 -2.54 -12.54 -0.61
C ARG A 129 -2.56 -11.93 -2.00
N ASN A 130 -1.69 -12.46 -2.84
CA ASN A 130 -1.50 -12.01 -4.19
C ASN A 130 -2.63 -12.55 -5.07
N CYS A 131 -3.79 -11.91 -4.96
CA CYS A 131 -4.97 -12.28 -5.74
C CYS A 131 -4.67 -12.29 -7.24
N THR A 132 -3.73 -11.45 -7.71
CA THR A 132 -3.27 -11.43 -9.11
C THR A 132 -2.65 -12.77 -9.50
N ALA A 133 -1.70 -13.28 -8.71
CA ALA A 133 -1.08 -14.58 -8.98
C ALA A 133 -2.05 -15.74 -8.77
N GLU A 134 -2.89 -15.69 -7.73
CA GLU A 134 -3.85 -16.76 -7.44
C GLU A 134 -4.82 -16.98 -8.60
N PHE A 135 -5.32 -15.90 -9.21
CA PHE A 135 -6.28 -15.98 -10.31
C PHE A 135 -5.65 -15.77 -11.70
N ASN A 136 -4.32 -15.69 -11.77
CA ASN A 136 -3.55 -15.43 -12.99
C ASN A 136 -4.13 -14.24 -13.80
N VAL A 137 -4.38 -13.13 -13.10
CA VAL A 137 -4.87 -11.88 -13.70
C VAL A 137 -3.69 -11.15 -14.30
N MET A 138 -3.78 -10.82 -15.58
CA MET A 138 -2.74 -10.14 -16.35
C MET A 138 -3.16 -8.68 -16.61
N PRO A 139 -2.23 -7.78 -16.96
CA PRO A 139 -2.55 -6.39 -17.29
C PRO A 139 -3.70 -6.23 -18.29
N GLU A 140 -3.79 -7.09 -19.30
CA GLU A 140 -4.84 -7.04 -20.32
C GLU A 140 -6.24 -7.34 -19.75
N ASP A 141 -6.33 -8.09 -18.66
CA ASP A 141 -7.60 -8.34 -17.97
C ASP A 141 -8.11 -7.09 -17.27
N PHE A 142 -7.21 -6.27 -16.70
CA PHE A 142 -7.56 -4.99 -16.11
C PHE A 142 -8.03 -4.01 -17.18
N GLU A 143 -7.30 -3.90 -18.29
CA GLU A 143 -7.70 -3.04 -19.41
C GLU A 143 -9.07 -3.44 -19.99
N LYS A 144 -9.33 -4.74 -20.07
CA LYS A 144 -10.64 -5.25 -20.50
C LYS A 144 -11.73 -4.92 -19.48
N PHE A 145 -11.47 -5.12 -18.20
CA PHE A 145 -12.40 -4.82 -17.13
C PHE A 145 -12.76 -3.33 -17.06
N GLU A 146 -11.79 -2.44 -17.23
CA GLU A 146 -12.03 -0.99 -17.26
C GLU A 146 -12.93 -0.57 -18.44
N LYS A 147 -12.86 -1.28 -19.57
CA LYS A 147 -13.69 -0.99 -20.75
C LYS A 147 -15.09 -1.61 -20.64
N GLU A 148 -15.20 -2.79 -20.03
CA GLU A 148 -16.41 -3.61 -20.01
C GLU A 148 -16.61 -4.31 -18.64
N PRO A 149 -16.84 -3.57 -17.55
CA PRO A 149 -16.92 -4.13 -16.20
C PRO A 149 -18.09 -5.13 -16.02
N GLU A 150 -19.19 -4.94 -16.76
CA GLU A 150 -20.32 -5.86 -16.77
C GLU A 150 -19.98 -7.24 -17.38
N ASN A 151 -18.95 -7.30 -18.23
CA ASN A 151 -18.45 -8.50 -18.89
C ASN A 151 -17.19 -9.06 -18.21
N ALA A 152 -16.95 -8.69 -16.94
CA ALA A 152 -15.83 -9.21 -16.16
C ALA A 152 -15.76 -10.75 -16.21
N SER A 153 -14.58 -11.26 -16.53
CA SER A 153 -14.32 -12.70 -16.55
C SER A 153 -14.40 -13.31 -15.16
N GLU A 154 -14.63 -14.63 -15.06
CA GLU A 154 -14.70 -15.31 -13.77
C GLU A 154 -13.44 -15.10 -12.91
N LYS A 155 -12.25 -15.16 -13.52
CA LYS A 155 -10.99 -14.87 -12.83
C LYS A 155 -10.93 -13.43 -12.31
N MET A 156 -11.44 -12.44 -13.06
CA MET A 156 -11.47 -11.05 -12.61
C MET A 156 -12.46 -10.85 -11.45
N LEU A 157 -13.62 -11.51 -11.51
CA LEU A 157 -14.58 -11.51 -10.40
C LEU A 157 -13.96 -12.13 -9.13
N CYS A 158 -13.24 -13.24 -9.27
CA CYS A 158 -12.55 -13.85 -8.13
C CYS A 158 -11.43 -12.96 -7.58
N TYR A 159 -10.66 -12.32 -8.46
CA TYR A 159 -9.66 -11.33 -8.07
C TYR A 159 -10.27 -10.17 -7.28
N ILE A 160 -11.40 -9.61 -7.73
CA ILE A 160 -12.07 -8.50 -7.04
C ILE A 160 -12.62 -8.96 -5.68
N LYS A 161 -13.23 -10.15 -5.60
CA LYS A 161 -13.69 -10.73 -4.33
C LYS A 161 -12.53 -10.91 -3.36
N CYS A 162 -11.46 -11.55 -3.81
CA CYS A 162 -10.24 -11.75 -3.03
C CYS A 162 -9.67 -10.43 -2.53
N ASN A 163 -9.51 -9.43 -3.39
CA ASN A 163 -9.03 -8.11 -2.99
C ASN A 163 -9.98 -7.44 -1.99
N SER A 164 -11.29 -7.58 -2.16
CA SER A 164 -12.27 -6.98 -1.25
C SER A 164 -12.23 -7.63 0.13
N GLU A 165 -12.01 -8.95 0.21
CA GLU A 165 -11.80 -9.69 1.45
C GLU A 165 -10.48 -9.33 2.13
N VAL A 166 -9.39 -9.38 1.37
CA VAL A 166 -8.04 -8.96 1.77
C VAL A 166 -8.12 -7.56 2.34
N ASN A 167 -8.81 -6.63 1.68
CA ASN A 167 -8.95 -5.25 2.13
C ASN A 167 -10.06 -5.04 3.19
N ASN A 168 -10.73 -6.10 3.64
CA ASN A 168 -11.82 -6.06 4.63
C ASN A 168 -12.98 -5.12 4.22
N MET A 169 -13.16 -4.91 2.91
CA MET A 169 -14.36 -4.33 2.31
C MET A 169 -15.50 -5.33 2.34
N ILE A 170 -15.18 -6.63 2.28
CA ILE A 170 -16.09 -7.75 2.50
C ILE A 170 -15.47 -8.56 3.64
N ASN A 171 -16.25 -8.90 4.67
CA ASN A 171 -15.75 -9.69 5.80
C ASN A 171 -15.80 -11.20 5.50
N ALA A 172 -15.35 -12.03 6.44
CA ALA A 172 -15.31 -13.49 6.29
C ALA A 172 -16.69 -14.13 6.07
N ASP A 173 -17.78 -13.48 6.48
CA ASP A 173 -19.16 -13.93 6.26
C ASP A 173 -19.72 -13.48 4.91
N GLY A 174 -18.91 -12.79 4.09
CA GLY A 174 -19.32 -12.22 2.80
C GLY A 174 -20.08 -10.91 2.92
N ILE A 175 -20.16 -10.30 4.11
CA ILE A 175 -20.91 -9.06 4.34
C ILE A 175 -20.04 -7.84 4.02
N VAL A 176 -20.60 -6.90 3.27
CA VAL A 176 -19.95 -5.63 2.94
C VAL A 176 -19.73 -4.80 4.21
N ASN A 177 -18.50 -4.34 4.42
CA ASN A 177 -18.14 -3.44 5.50
C ASN A 177 -18.52 -2.01 5.14
N LEU A 178 -19.81 -1.70 5.29
CA LEU A 178 -20.39 -0.42 4.89
C LEU A 178 -19.68 0.75 5.55
N LYS A 179 -19.32 0.63 6.83
CA LYS A 179 -18.60 1.70 7.55
C LYS A 179 -17.28 2.06 6.88
N LEU A 180 -16.45 1.07 6.53
CA LEU A 180 -15.16 1.29 5.88
C LEU A 180 -15.32 2.00 4.54
N LEU A 181 -16.29 1.56 3.72
CA LEU A 181 -16.55 2.13 2.41
C LEU A 181 -17.16 3.54 2.51
N THR A 182 -18.09 3.77 3.42
CA THR A 182 -18.64 5.11 3.70
C THR A 182 -17.54 6.07 4.16
N ASP A 183 -16.64 5.65 5.04
CA ASP A 183 -15.52 6.47 5.48
C ASP A 183 -14.53 6.76 4.34
N PHE A 184 -14.31 5.79 3.44
CA PHE A 184 -13.53 6.01 2.23
C PHE A 184 -14.19 7.05 1.32
N MET A 185 -15.49 6.89 1.02
CA MET A 185 -16.25 7.79 0.16
C MET A 185 -16.27 9.22 0.71
N LYS A 186 -16.41 9.40 2.03
CA LYS A 186 -16.35 10.72 2.69
C LYS A 186 -15.03 11.44 2.47
N ARG A 187 -13.91 10.72 2.41
CA ARG A 187 -12.58 11.30 2.17
C ARG A 187 -12.33 11.63 0.69
N ASN A 188 -13.09 11.01 -0.22
CA ASN A 188 -12.95 11.28 -1.65
C ASN A 188 -13.64 12.61 -2.01
N LYS A 189 -12.84 13.66 -2.17
CA LYS A 189 -13.30 15.02 -2.53
C LYS A 189 -13.89 15.11 -3.94
N ASN A 190 -13.67 14.11 -4.79
CA ASN A 190 -14.16 14.10 -6.16
C ASN A 190 -15.60 13.54 -6.26
N LEU A 191 -16.09 12.86 -5.21
CA LEU A 191 -17.46 12.35 -5.15
C LEU A 191 -18.42 13.42 -4.63
N LYS A 192 -19.54 13.59 -5.33
CA LYS A 192 -20.67 14.41 -4.91
C LYS A 192 -21.45 13.69 -3.82
N ASP A 193 -22.12 14.43 -2.95
CA ASP A 193 -22.85 13.83 -1.82
C ASP A 193 -23.97 12.87 -2.27
N LYS A 194 -24.62 13.16 -3.40
CA LYS A 194 -25.59 12.25 -4.01
C LYS A 194 -24.96 10.90 -4.40
N GLU A 195 -23.79 10.93 -5.04
CA GLU A 195 -23.08 9.71 -5.45
C GLU A 195 -22.70 8.86 -4.23
N LYS A 196 -22.24 9.51 -3.15
CA LYS A 196 -21.93 8.83 -1.87
C LYS A 196 -23.17 8.17 -1.26
N MET A 197 -24.31 8.87 -1.24
CA MET A 197 -25.57 8.35 -0.72
C MET A 197 -26.10 7.18 -1.55
N ASP A 198 -26.08 7.30 -2.88
CA ASP A 198 -26.57 6.27 -3.79
C ASP A 198 -25.75 4.98 -3.64
N ALA A 199 -24.42 5.10 -3.50
CA ALA A 199 -23.57 3.95 -3.25
C ALA A 199 -23.69 3.36 -1.85
N GLU A 200 -23.80 4.18 -0.80
CA GLU A 200 -24.05 3.68 0.56
C GLU A 200 -25.35 2.87 0.61
N LYS A 201 -26.39 3.34 -0.08
CA LYS A 201 -27.64 2.58 -0.22
C LYS A 201 -27.44 1.29 -1.02
N CYS A 202 -26.79 1.36 -2.18
CA CYS A 202 -26.52 0.20 -3.03
C CYS A 202 -25.76 -0.90 -2.27
N LEU A 203 -24.70 -0.52 -1.55
CA LEU A 203 -23.87 -1.40 -0.74
C LEU A 203 -24.60 -1.95 0.49
N GLY A 204 -25.48 -1.16 1.12
CA GLY A 204 -26.27 -1.57 2.28
C GLY A 204 -27.34 -2.63 1.96
N ASP A 205 -27.87 -2.61 0.74
CA ASP A 205 -28.89 -3.56 0.27
C ASP A 205 -28.28 -4.87 -0.31
N MET A 206 -26.94 -4.99 -0.32
CA MET A 206 -26.27 -6.15 -0.89
C MET A 206 -26.48 -7.43 -0.09
N LYS A 207 -26.69 -8.53 -0.82
CA LYS A 207 -26.63 -9.88 -0.25
C LYS A 207 -25.18 -10.27 0.07
N PRO A 208 -24.95 -11.19 1.02
CA PRO A 208 -23.61 -11.70 1.28
C PRO A 208 -22.94 -12.29 0.04
N VAL A 209 -21.67 -11.91 -0.18
CA VAL A 209 -20.82 -12.35 -1.28
C VAL A 209 -20.18 -13.69 -0.93
N LYS A 210 -20.77 -14.80 -1.39
CA LYS A 210 -20.32 -16.16 -1.05
C LYS A 210 -19.46 -16.80 -2.15
N SER A 211 -19.64 -16.36 -3.38
CA SER A 211 -18.93 -16.82 -4.58
C SER A 211 -18.35 -15.64 -5.35
N CYS A 212 -17.45 -15.89 -6.30
CA CYS A 212 -16.92 -14.84 -7.16
C CYS A 212 -18.03 -14.13 -7.95
N ALA A 213 -19.07 -14.86 -8.40
CA ALA A 213 -20.19 -14.28 -9.13
C ALA A 213 -21.00 -13.28 -8.29
N ASP A 214 -21.06 -13.48 -6.96
CA ASP A 214 -21.80 -12.61 -6.06
C ASP A 214 -21.16 -11.23 -5.89
N VAL A 215 -19.93 -11.01 -6.40
CA VAL A 215 -19.27 -9.71 -6.36
C VAL A 215 -19.77 -8.76 -7.47
N LYS A 216 -20.53 -9.24 -8.46
CA LYS A 216 -21.03 -8.40 -9.56
C LYS A 216 -21.85 -7.19 -9.08
N PRO A 217 -22.80 -7.31 -8.13
CA PRO A 217 -23.50 -6.16 -7.58
C PRO A 217 -22.56 -5.19 -6.86
N PHE A 218 -21.52 -5.70 -6.19
CA PHE A 218 -20.50 -4.86 -5.54
C PHE A 218 -19.75 -4.02 -6.57
N ILE A 219 -19.30 -4.65 -7.67
CA ILE A 219 -18.65 -3.95 -8.78
C ILE A 219 -19.58 -2.88 -9.33
N HIS A 220 -20.85 -3.21 -9.58
CA HIS A 220 -21.82 -2.27 -10.11
C HIS A 220 -22.00 -1.05 -9.19
N CYS A 221 -22.20 -1.26 -7.88
CA CYS A 221 -22.31 -0.17 -6.90
C CYS A 221 -21.07 0.73 -6.87
N MET A 222 -19.88 0.15 -7.10
CA MET A 222 -18.58 0.84 -6.95
C MET A 222 -18.09 1.48 -8.26
N TYR A 223 -18.50 0.95 -9.41
CA TYR A 223 -18.11 1.45 -10.73
C TYR A 223 -18.76 2.80 -11.03
N ASP A 224 -20.01 3.00 -10.60
CA ASP A 224 -20.70 4.29 -10.71
C ASP A 224 -19.99 5.41 -9.92
N LEU A 225 -19.15 5.03 -8.95
CA LEU A 225 -18.31 5.95 -8.18
C LEU A 225 -16.93 6.20 -8.79
N LYS A 226 -16.59 5.57 -9.92
CA LYS A 226 -15.23 5.57 -10.50
C LYS A 226 -14.17 5.18 -9.47
N MET A 227 -14.50 4.19 -8.64
CA MET A 227 -13.60 3.68 -7.62
C MET A 227 -12.63 2.61 -8.12
N PHE A 228 -12.83 2.13 -9.34
CA PHE A 228 -11.89 1.33 -10.10
C PHE A 228 -11.26 2.20 -11.18
#